data_AF-A0A9J6GE32-F1
#
_entry.id   AF-A0A9J6GE32-F1
#
_cell.length_a   1.000
_cell.length_b   1.000
_cell.length_c   1.000
_cell.angle_alpha   90.00
_cell.angle_beta   90.00
_cell.angle_gamma   90.00
#
_symmetry.space_group_name_H-M   'P 1'
#
loop_
_entity.id
_entity.type
_entity.pdbx_description
1 polymer ?
#
loop_
_entity_poly.entity_id
_entity_poly.type
_entity_poly.pdbx_seq_one_letter_code
_entity_poly.pdbx_strand_id
1 'polypeptide(L)'
;MSESWGLSTLASLLKKSLKPSNILAMKTRKEECPFRAIVLERGSWQRVVCCFLQAPLARLSMDDCFLMCSSQKVSDFFEAHPAEVLNVFSVDIKDLYYNLPRDLILKAVNDALDELAT
;
A
#
# COMPACT_ATOMS: atom_id res chain seq x y z
N MET A 1 -6.76 -17.48 -9.29
CA MET A 1 -5.74 -18.06 -10.19
C MET A 1 -4.87 -16.92 -10.70
N SER A 2 -3.73 -16.63 -10.06
CA SER A 2 -2.79 -15.63 -10.58
C SER A 2 -1.72 -16.35 -11.40
N GLU A 3 -1.71 -16.13 -12.71
CA GLU A 3 -0.60 -16.55 -13.56
C GLU A 3 0.68 -15.82 -13.11
N SER A 4 1.76 -16.55 -12.83
CA SER A 4 3.04 -15.92 -12.52
C SER A 4 3.59 -15.29 -13.80
N TRP A 5 3.64 -13.97 -13.87
CA TRP A 5 4.16 -13.28 -15.04
C TRP A 5 5.69 -13.39 -15.07
N GLY A 6 6.25 -13.79 -16.22
CA GLY A 6 7.70 -13.73 -16.45
C GLY A 6 8.19 -12.30 -16.73
N LEU A 7 9.49 -12.06 -16.56
CA LEU A 7 10.14 -10.76 -16.82
C LEU A 7 9.91 -10.25 -18.26
N SER A 8 9.83 -11.15 -19.25
CA SER A 8 9.54 -10.81 -20.64
C SER A 8 8.11 -10.27 -20.82
N THR A 9 7.13 -10.89 -20.14
CA THR A 9 5.74 -10.43 -20.10
C THR A 9 5.64 -9.07 -19.44
N LEU A 10 6.30 -8.88 -18.30
CA LEU A 10 6.38 -7.58 -17.60
C LEU A 10 6.94 -6.48 -18.52
N ALA A 11 8.08 -6.71 -19.15
CA ALA A 11 8.71 -5.74 -20.04
C ALA A 11 7.80 -5.36 -21.23
N SER A 12 7.05 -6.32 -21.78
CA SER A 12 6.11 -6.06 -22.86
C SER A 12 4.91 -5.20 -22.43
N LEU A 13 4.41 -5.40 -21.20
CA LEU A 13 3.28 -4.68 -20.63
C LEU A 13 3.67 -3.27 -20.17
N LEU A 14 4.90 -3.09 -19.66
CA LEU A 14 5.45 -1.78 -19.31
C LEU A 14 5.55 -0.88 -20.55
N LYS A 15 6.09 -1.40 -21.66
CA LYS A 15 6.17 -0.66 -22.94
C LYS A 15 4.81 -0.16 -23.43
N LYS A 16 3.72 -0.89 -23.13
CA LYS A 16 2.34 -0.53 -23.51
C LYS A 16 1.66 0.44 -22.53
N SER A 17 2.14 0.52 -21.28
CA SER A 17 1.53 1.27 -20.17
C SER A 17 2.29 2.55 -19.79
N LEU A 18 3.31 2.92 -20.57
CA LEU A 18 4.19 4.08 -20.40
C LEU A 18 3.51 5.44 -20.68
N LYS A 19 2.21 5.57 -20.39
CA LYS A 19 1.52 6.86 -20.39
C LYS A 19 1.50 7.39 -18.95
N PRO A 20 2.08 8.57 -18.66
CA PRO A 20 1.97 9.16 -17.34
C PRO A 20 0.52 9.60 -17.09
N SER A 21 -0.21 8.88 -16.25
CA SER A 21 -1.57 9.22 -15.82
C SER A 21 -1.58 9.77 -14.39
N ASN A 22 -0.82 10.83 -14.14
CA ASN A 22 -0.96 11.59 -12.90
C ASN A 22 -2.20 12.48 -13.02
N ILE A 23 -3.38 11.92 -12.83
CA ILE A 23 -4.59 12.73 -12.65
C ILE A 23 -4.65 13.12 -11.18
N LEU A 24 -4.27 14.36 -10.86
CA LEU A 24 -4.44 14.94 -9.53
C LEU A 24 -5.94 15.13 -9.27
N ALA A 25 -6.59 14.14 -8.65
CA ALA A 25 -7.97 14.31 -8.19
C ALA A 25 -7.96 15.09 -6.86
N MET A 26 -8.40 16.34 -6.91
CA MET A 26 -8.56 17.20 -5.73
C MET A 26 -9.77 16.71 -4.92
N LYS A 27 -9.55 16.12 -3.73
CA LYS A 27 -10.65 15.95 -2.78
C LYS A 27 -11.02 17.31 -2.22
N THR A 28 -12.25 17.73 -2.47
CA THR A 28 -12.82 19.02 -2.11
C THR A 28 -12.85 19.24 -0.58
N ARG A 29 -12.18 20.33 -0.18
CA ARG A 29 -12.50 21.32 0.88
C ARG A 29 -12.83 20.80 2.29
N LYS A 30 -11.79 20.59 3.10
CA LYS A 30 -11.72 21.14 4.47
C LYS A 30 -10.66 22.23 4.41
N GLU A 31 -10.97 23.44 4.87
CA GLU A 31 -10.11 24.64 4.71
C GLU A 31 -8.71 24.49 5.33
N GLU A 32 -8.55 23.51 6.23
CA GLU A 32 -7.31 23.21 6.98
C GLU A 32 -6.54 21.98 6.47
N CYS A 33 -6.91 21.33 5.36
CA CYS A 33 -6.25 20.09 4.90
C CYS A 33 -5.27 20.32 3.74
N PRO A 34 -4.02 19.81 3.82
CA PRO A 34 -3.05 19.89 2.73
C PRO A 34 -3.56 19.14 1.49
N PHE A 35 -3.19 19.62 0.30
CA PHE A 35 -3.52 18.98 -0.97
C PHE A 35 -3.08 17.51 -0.96
N ARG A 36 -4.03 16.58 -0.96
CA ARG A 36 -3.73 15.16 -1.15
C ARG A 36 -3.72 14.84 -2.64
N ALA A 37 -2.55 14.52 -3.17
CA ALA A 37 -2.44 13.90 -4.49
C ALA A 37 -3.06 12.50 -4.43
N ILE A 38 -4.04 12.22 -5.28
CA ILE A 38 -4.56 10.88 -5.51
C ILE A 38 -4.02 10.43 -6.86
N VAL A 39 -3.26 9.35 -6.89
CA VAL A 39 -2.74 8.78 -8.13
C VAL A 39 -3.73 7.73 -8.63
N LEU A 40 -4.24 7.92 -9.84
CA LEU A 40 -5.12 6.96 -10.51
C LEU A 40 -4.27 5.87 -11.20
N GLU A 41 -4.34 4.65 -10.69
CA GLU A 41 -3.57 3.53 -11.23
C GLU A 41 -4.10 2.97 -12.56
N ARG A 42 -5.34 3.32 -12.97
CA ARG A 42 -5.97 2.79 -14.19
C ARG A 42 -5.18 3.18 -15.44
N GLY A 43 -4.60 2.18 -16.10
CA GLY A 43 -3.79 2.37 -17.31
C GLY A 43 -2.34 2.79 -17.06
N SER A 44 -1.93 2.91 -15.80
CA SER A 44 -0.55 3.24 -15.41
C SER A 44 0.36 2.00 -15.44
N TRP A 45 1.66 2.24 -15.62
CA TRP A 45 2.70 1.22 -15.45
C TRP A 45 2.72 0.67 -14.01
N GLN A 46 2.29 1.46 -13.02
CA GLN A 46 2.26 1.04 -11.61
C GLN A 46 1.37 -0.18 -11.42
N ARG A 47 0.18 -0.21 -12.05
CA ARG A 47 -0.71 -1.38 -12.00
C ARG A 47 -0.02 -2.65 -12.49
N VAL A 48 0.75 -2.55 -13.59
CA VAL A 48 1.47 -3.69 -14.16
C VAL A 48 2.54 -4.20 -13.20
N VAL A 49 3.30 -3.28 -12.59
CA VAL A 49 4.33 -3.62 -11.59
C VAL A 49 3.70 -4.20 -10.32
N CYS A 50 2.61 -3.61 -9.81
CA CYS A 50 1.88 -4.12 -8.65
C CYS A 50 1.37 -5.54 -8.89
N CYS A 51 0.76 -5.82 -10.05
CA CYS A 51 0.30 -7.18 -10.38
C CYS A 51 1.45 -8.19 -10.46
N PHE A 52 2.60 -7.79 -11.02
CA PHE A 52 3.78 -8.65 -11.07
C PHE A 52 4.33 -8.95 -9.67
N LEU A 53 4.44 -7.94 -8.81
CA LEU A 53 4.94 -8.07 -7.45
C LEU A 53 3.93 -8.71 -6.49
N GLN A 54 2.64 -8.74 -6.84
CA GLN A 54 1.60 -9.26 -5.96
C GLN A 54 1.81 -10.74 -5.61
N ALA A 55 2.16 -11.58 -6.58
CA ALA A 55 2.37 -13.02 -6.34
C ALA A 55 3.57 -13.32 -5.42
N PRO A 56 4.75 -12.69 -5.58
CA PRO A 56 5.82 -12.85 -4.61
C PRO A 56 5.51 -12.21 -3.27
N LEU A 57 5.05 -10.96 -3.22
CA LEU A 57 4.79 -10.27 -1.96
C LEU A 57 3.63 -10.89 -1.16
N ALA A 58 2.63 -11.50 -1.81
CA ALA A 58 1.55 -12.20 -1.11
C ALA A 58 2.00 -13.47 -0.37
N ARG A 59 3.22 -13.96 -0.64
CA ARG A 59 3.82 -15.09 0.08
C ARG A 59 4.55 -14.66 1.34
N LEU A 60 4.83 -13.35 1.51
CA LEU A 60 5.33 -12.82 2.77
C LEU A 60 4.22 -12.94 3.82
N SER A 61 4.50 -13.69 4.88
CA SER A 61 3.63 -13.69 6.06
C SER A 61 3.79 -12.35 6.77
N MET A 62 2.80 -11.45 6.61
CA MET A 62 2.69 -10.29 7.48
C MET A 62 1.87 -10.68 8.70
N ASP A 63 2.53 -10.83 9.84
CA ASP A 63 1.87 -10.79 11.14
C ASP A 63 1.80 -9.31 11.59
N ASP A 64 0.88 -8.57 10.96
CA ASP A 64 0.69 -7.15 11.25
C ASP A 64 -0.45 -6.97 12.25
N CYS A 65 -0.09 -6.81 13.52
CA CYS A 65 -1.03 -6.56 14.61
C CYS A 65 -1.76 -5.21 14.50
N PHE A 66 -1.37 -4.35 13.56
CA PHE A 66 -2.02 -3.07 13.26
C PHE A 66 -2.87 -3.11 11.99
N LEU A 67 -2.88 -4.23 11.25
CA LEU A 67 -3.66 -4.37 10.03
C LEU A 67 -5.17 -4.45 10.35
N MET A 68 -5.82 -3.29 10.38
CA MET A 68 -7.26 -3.19 10.61
C MET A 68 -8.02 -3.11 9.29
N CYS A 69 -8.72 -4.20 8.93
CA CYS A 69 -9.53 -4.26 7.71
C CYS A 69 -10.80 -3.41 7.77
N SER A 70 -11.22 -2.96 8.96
CA SER A 70 -12.42 -2.16 9.15
C SER A 70 -12.29 -1.29 10.40
N SER A 71 -12.63 0.00 10.25
CA SER A 71 -12.75 0.92 11.37
C SER A 71 -13.86 0.51 12.34
N GLN A 72 -14.89 -0.20 11.84
CA GLN A 72 -16.01 -0.65 12.69
C GLN A 72 -15.54 -1.54 13.83
N LYS A 73 -14.57 -2.43 13.57
CA LYS A 73 -14.00 -3.30 14.62
C LYS A 73 -13.34 -2.51 15.74
N VAL A 74 -12.76 -1.35 15.43
CA VAL A 74 -12.17 -0.45 16.44
C VAL A 74 -13.28 0.18 17.28
N SER A 75 -14.35 0.66 16.63
CA SER A 75 -15.52 1.20 17.31
C SER A 75 -16.16 0.15 18.22
N ASP A 76 -16.44 -1.04 17.71
CA ASP A 76 -17.03 -2.16 18.45
C ASP A 76 -16.17 -2.53 19.67
N PHE A 77 -14.84 -2.51 19.52
CA PHE A 77 -13.91 -2.75 20.62
C PHE A 77 -14.03 -1.68 21.71
N PHE A 78 -14.08 -0.40 21.36
CA PHE A 78 -14.24 0.68 22.34
C PHE A 78 -15.63 0.72 22.97
N GLU A 79 -16.67 0.32 22.25
CA GLU A 79 -18.02 0.20 22.81
C GLU A 79 -18.12 -0.96 23.82
N ALA A 80 -17.43 -2.07 23.56
CA ALA A 80 -17.43 -3.24 24.43
C ALA A 80 -16.58 -3.08 25.70
N HIS A 81 -15.69 -2.08 25.76
CA HIS A 81 -14.73 -1.90 26.86
C HIS A 81 -14.88 -0.49 27.49
N PRO A 82 -15.30 -0.40 28.76
CA PRO A 82 -15.44 0.90 29.43
C PRO A 82 -14.09 1.63 29.53
N ALA A 83 -14.13 2.96 29.41
CA ALA A 83 -12.94 3.83 29.42
C ALA A 83 -12.10 3.72 30.70
N GLU A 84 -12.71 3.31 31.83
CA GLU A 84 -12.04 3.15 33.12
C GLU A 84 -11.04 1.96 33.15
N VAL A 85 -11.11 1.06 32.17
CA VAL A 85 -10.30 -0.17 32.10
C VAL A 85 -9.22 -0.08 31.00
N LEU A 86 -9.26 0.95 30.15
CA LEU A 86 -8.39 1.07 28.98
C LEU A 86 -7.43 2.25 29.10
N ASN A 87 -6.13 1.97 29.02
CA ASN A 87 -5.12 2.99 28.74
C ASN A 87 -4.89 3.07 27.23
N VAL A 88 -5.24 4.20 26.63
CA VAL A 88 -5.18 4.40 25.18
C VAL A 88 -4.26 5.57 24.86
N PHE A 89 -3.45 5.41 23.82
CA PHE A 89 -2.71 6.50 23.20
C PHE A 89 -2.96 6.46 21.69
N SER A 90 -2.95 7.63 21.06
CA SER A 90 -3.13 7.77 19.62
C SER A 90 -1.82 8.16 18.97
N VAL A 91 -1.45 7.46 17.89
CA VAL A 91 -0.28 7.75 17.06
C VAL A 91 -0.75 7.98 15.64
N ASP A 92 -0.31 9.10 15.07
CA ASP A 92 -0.55 9.45 13.67
C ASP A 92 0.78 9.62 12.93
N ILE A 93 0.91 8.96 11.77
CA ILE A 93 2.09 9.08 10.92
C ILE A 93 1.84 10.18 9.90
N LYS A 94 2.52 11.32 10.09
CA LYS A 94 2.44 12.44 9.15
C LYS A 94 3.11 12.10 7.82
N ASP A 95 2.39 12.38 6.74
CA ASP A 95 2.90 12.29 5.37
C ASP A 95 3.53 10.93 5.05
N LEU A 96 2.92 9.82 5.52
CA LEU A 96 3.43 8.45 5.41
C LEU A 96 4.07 8.16 4.05
N TYR A 97 3.36 8.42 2.96
CA TYR A 97 3.81 8.13 1.60
C TYR A 97 4.94 9.04 1.08
N TYR A 98 5.14 10.21 1.68
CA TYR A 98 6.22 11.14 1.32
C TYR A 98 7.50 10.91 2.11
N ASN A 99 7.38 10.37 3.34
CA ASN A 99 8.50 10.12 4.24
C ASN A 99 8.94 8.64 4.29
N LEU A 100 8.55 7.84 3.30
CA LEU A 100 8.95 6.44 3.22
C LEU A 100 10.47 6.30 3.05
N PRO A 101 11.16 5.47 3.87
CA PRO A 101 12.58 5.20 3.71
C PRO A 101 12.82 4.32 2.48
N ARG A 102 12.93 4.95 1.31
CA ARG A 102 12.94 4.28 0.00
C ARG A 102 13.94 3.14 -0.10
N ASP A 103 15.16 3.34 0.40
CA ASP A 103 16.23 2.34 0.31
C ASP A 103 15.90 1.09 1.13
N LEU A 104 15.30 1.27 2.31
CA LEU A 104 14.87 0.16 3.16
C LEU A 104 13.71 -0.61 2.55
N ILE A 105 12.76 0.08 1.92
CA ILE A 105 11.62 -0.56 1.24
C ILE A 105 12.11 -1.36 0.04
N LEU A 106 12.99 -0.79 -0.78
CA LEU A 106 13.55 -1.50 -1.93
C LEU A 106 14.38 -2.71 -1.49
N LYS A 107 15.16 -2.58 -0.42
CA LYS A 107 15.88 -3.71 0.17
C LYS A 107 14.90 -4.81 0.61
N ALA A 108 13.86 -4.47 1.36
CA ALA A 108 12.86 -5.44 1.82
C ALA A 108 12.12 -6.14 0.67
N VAL A 109 11.82 -5.42 -0.41
CA VAL A 109 11.21 -6.01 -1.62
C VAL A 109 12.18 -6.97 -2.31
N ASN A 110 13.46 -6.61 -2.42
CA ASN A 110 14.47 -7.51 -3.00
C ASN A 110 14.68 -8.76 -2.14
N ASP A 111 14.85 -8.59 -0.83
CA ASP A 111 15.00 -9.71 0.11
C ASP A 111 13.81 -10.68 -0.03
N ALA A 112 12.59 -10.14 -0.11
CA ALA A 112 11.38 -10.92 -0.35
C ALA A 112 11.36 -11.66 -1.69
N LEU A 113 11.89 -11.05 -2.75
CA LEU A 113 11.96 -11.68 -4.08
C LEU A 113 13.02 -12.79 -4.13
N ASP A 114 14.15 -12.59 -3.44
CA ASP A 114 15.27 -13.53 -3.38
C ASP A 114 14.94 -14.76 -2.52
N GLU A 115 14.28 -14.58 -1.37
CA GLU A 115 13.79 -15.68 -0.52
C GLU A 115 12.84 -16.62 -1.28
N LEU A 116 12.18 -16.14 -2.33
CA LEU A 116 11.24 -16.90 -3.16
C LEU A 116 11.90 -17.60 -4.36
N ALA A 117 13.17 -17.31 -4.65
CA ALA A 117 13.94 -17.96 -5.70
C ALA A 117 14.68 -19.23 -5.22
N THR A 118 14.60 -19.52 -3.91
CA THR A 118 15.21 -20.68 -3.24
C THR A 118 14.13 -21.70 -2.86
#